data_AF-A0A7S3X5W6-F1
#
_entry.id   AF-A0A7S3X5W6-F1
#
_cell.length_a   1.000
_cell.length_b   1.000
_cell.length_c   1.000
_cell.angle_alpha   90.00
_cell.angle_beta   90.00
_cell.angle_gamma   90.00
#
_symmetry.space_group_name_H-M   'P 1'
#
loop_
_entity.id
_entity.type
_entity.pdbx_description
1 polymer ?
#
loop_
_entity_poly.entity_id
_entity_poly.type
_entity_poly.pdbx_seq_one_letter_code
_entity_poly.pdbx_strand_id
1 'polypeptide(L)'
;VKWWPGGLAKSCNCCILMARVIIHGKDYGPHPFFFQVRDWDTHESLPGIELRDIGQKLGYNGMDNGAMRITNVKIPRRHLLMRFVSVDKDGNYKKIGDDKMLFGTMTYTRLKISSMSGFNL
;
A
#
# COMPACT_ATOMS: atom_id res chain seq x y z
N VAL A 1 -3.95 -4.78 -11.11
CA VAL A 1 -4.24 -5.73 -10.01
C VAL A 1 -3.06 -5.72 -9.05
N LYS A 2 -3.29 -5.67 -7.74
CA LYS A 2 -2.25 -5.91 -6.71
C LYS A 2 -2.16 -7.41 -6.43
N TRP A 3 -0.96 -7.93 -6.15
CA TRP A 3 -0.71 -9.37 -6.04
C TRP A 3 0.45 -9.62 -5.07
N TRP A 4 0.31 -10.62 -4.17
CA TRP A 4 1.21 -10.99 -3.06
C TRP A 4 1.08 -10.30 -1.68
N PRO A 5 0.36 -9.18 -1.44
CA PRO A 5 0.29 -8.63 -0.09
C PRO A 5 -0.22 -9.66 0.94
N GLY A 6 0.60 -9.95 1.96
CA GLY A 6 0.19 -10.79 3.09
C GLY A 6 -0.91 -10.11 3.90
N GLY A 7 -1.83 -10.88 4.48
CA GLY A 7 -2.98 -10.32 5.20
C GLY A 7 -4.13 -9.87 4.30
N LEU A 8 -3.94 -9.76 2.98
CA LEU A 8 -4.91 -9.09 2.10
C LEU A 8 -6.10 -9.98 1.75
N ALA A 9 -5.89 -11.29 1.59
CA ALA A 9 -6.96 -12.16 1.11
C ALA A 9 -8.11 -12.26 2.12
N LYS A 10 -7.80 -12.27 3.42
CA LYS A 10 -8.78 -12.56 4.48
C LYS A 10 -8.66 -11.69 5.71
N SER A 11 -7.49 -11.16 6.06
CA SER A 11 -7.27 -10.64 7.42
C SER A 11 -7.43 -9.12 7.57
N CYS A 12 -6.93 -8.32 6.62
CA CYS A 12 -6.85 -6.87 6.80
C CYS A 12 -8.13 -6.13 6.37
N ASN A 13 -8.51 -5.11 7.15
CA ASN A 13 -9.57 -4.15 6.79
C ASN A 13 -9.04 -2.91 6.09
N CYS A 14 -7.76 -2.61 6.29
CA CYS A 14 -7.07 -1.50 5.65
C CYS A 14 -5.69 -1.93 5.16
N CYS A 15 -5.20 -1.25 4.12
CA CYS A 15 -3.84 -1.41 3.63
C CYS A 15 -3.23 -0.06 3.27
N ILE A 16 -1.91 -0.05 3.07
CA ILE A 16 -1.22 1.05 2.40
C ILE A 16 -1.15 0.73 0.91
N LEU A 17 -1.96 1.43 0.13
CA LEU A 17 -2.01 1.29 -1.31
C LEU A 17 -0.95 2.18 -1.95
N MET A 18 0.03 1.58 -2.64
CA MET A 18 0.92 2.33 -3.53
C MET A 18 0.24 2.56 -4.88
N ALA A 19 -0.04 3.81 -5.25
CA ALA A 19 -0.65 4.18 -6.53
C ALA A 19 -0.01 5.46 -7.10
N ARG A 20 -0.17 5.70 -8.40
CA ARG A 20 0.36 6.91 -9.05
C ARG A 20 -0.54 8.10 -8.76
N VAL A 21 0.03 9.22 -8.34
CA VAL A 21 -0.68 10.49 -8.16
C VAL A 21 -0.74 11.22 -9.49
N ILE A 22 -1.95 11.43 -10.01
CA ILE A 22 -2.19 12.19 -11.24
C ILE A 22 -3.06 13.39 -10.88
N ILE A 23 -2.58 14.61 -11.16
CA ILE A 23 -3.27 15.87 -10.86
C ILE A 23 -3.17 16.77 -12.08
N HIS A 24 -4.31 17.31 -12.54
CA HIS A 24 -4.38 18.17 -13.74
C HIS A 24 -3.66 17.58 -14.97
N GLY A 25 -3.78 16.27 -15.16
CA GLY A 25 -3.13 15.54 -16.26
C GLY A 25 -1.62 15.27 -16.06
N LYS A 26 -0.99 15.81 -15.02
CA LYS A 26 0.41 15.55 -14.69
C LYS A 26 0.56 14.39 -13.72
N ASP A 27 1.50 13.50 -14.02
CA ASP A 27 1.85 12.34 -13.21
C ASP A 27 3.03 12.66 -12.28
N TYR A 28 2.81 12.50 -10.97
CA TYR A 28 3.79 12.74 -9.92
C TYR A 28 4.42 11.44 -9.39
N GLY A 29 4.08 10.29 -9.98
CA GLY A 29 4.65 9.00 -9.63
C GLY A 29 3.98 8.34 -8.41
N PRO A 30 4.56 7.21 -7.94
CA PRO A 30 3.96 6.36 -6.93
C PRO A 30 4.00 6.99 -5.54
N HIS A 31 2.85 6.99 -4.86
CA HIS A 31 2.69 7.46 -3.50
C HIS A 31 1.86 6.48 -2.66
N PRO A 32 2.09 6.45 -1.34
CA PRO A 32 1.29 5.66 -0.41
C PRO A 32 -0.02 6.36 -0.04
N PHE A 33 -1.10 5.59 -0.09
CA PHE A 33 -2.43 5.98 0.37
C PHE A 33 -2.91 5.04 1.46
N PHE A 34 -3.47 5.58 2.54
CA PHE A 34 -4.30 4.81 3.44
C PHE A 34 -5.58 4.38 2.71
N PHE A 35 -5.84 3.08 2.66
CA PHE A 35 -6.91 2.54 1.85
C PHE A 35 -7.69 1.49 2.64
N GLN A 36 -8.95 1.77 2.93
CA GLN A 36 -9.86 0.80 3.54
C GLN A 36 -10.33 -0.17 2.45
N VAL A 37 -10.21 -1.47 2.72
CA VAL A 37 -10.57 -2.54 1.79
C VAL A 37 -11.82 -3.31 2.21
N ARG A 38 -12.16 -3.30 3.50
CA ARG A 38 -13.33 -3.98 4.06
C ARG A 38 -14.12 -3.07 4.99
N ASP A 39 -15.40 -3.34 5.08
CA ASP A 39 -16.26 -2.81 6.12
C ASP A 39 -15.81 -3.30 7.52
N TRP A 40 -15.95 -2.45 8.54
CA TRP A 40 -15.42 -2.76 9.88
C TRP A 40 -16.29 -3.74 10.66
N ASP A 41 -17.59 -3.75 10.40
CA ASP A 41 -18.55 -4.56 11.15
C ASP A 41 -18.78 -5.91 10.47
N THR A 42 -18.93 -5.90 9.15
CA THR A 42 -19.28 -7.08 8.34
C THR A 42 -18.06 -7.81 7.77
N HIS A 43 -16.90 -7.15 7.73
CA HIS A 43 -15.67 -7.66 7.09
C HIS A 43 -15.79 -7.92 5.57
N GLU A 44 -16.90 -7.49 4.97
CA GLU A 44 -17.13 -7.59 3.54
C GLU A 44 -16.27 -6.58 2.76
N SER A 45 -15.89 -6.93 1.53
CA SER A 45 -15.15 -6.00 0.67
C SER A 45 -16.00 -4.77 0.33
N LEU A 46 -15.42 -3.58 0.43
CA LEU A 46 -16.12 -2.34 0.06
C LEU A 46 -16.42 -2.28 -1.45
N PRO A 47 -17.45 -1.51 -1.86
CA PRO A 47 -17.80 -1.37 -3.28
C PRO A 47 -16.62 -0.94 -4.16
N GLY A 48 -16.49 -1.60 -5.32
CA GLY A 48 -15.40 -1.36 -6.26
C GLY A 48 -14.07 -2.03 -5.88
N ILE A 49 -14.04 -2.83 -4.81
CA ILE A 49 -12.87 -3.60 -4.39
C ILE A 49 -13.17 -5.09 -4.51
N GLU A 50 -12.37 -5.80 -5.29
CA GLU A 50 -12.43 -7.26 -5.40
C GLU A 50 -11.18 -7.85 -4.74
N LEU A 51 -11.37 -8.74 -3.76
CA LEU A 51 -10.30 -9.40 -3.02
C LEU A 51 -10.31 -10.90 -3.29
N ARG A 52 -9.14 -11.50 -3.52
CA ARG A 52 -8.98 -12.94 -3.76
C ARG A 52 -7.76 -13.49 -3.05
N ASP A 53 -7.81 -14.76 -2.66
CA ASP A 53 -6.61 -15.50 -2.29
C ASP A 53 -5.83 -15.88 -3.56
N ILE A 54 -4.50 -15.83 -3.51
CA ILE A 54 -3.65 -16.23 -4.64
C ILE A 54 -3.40 -17.74 -4.71
N GLY A 55 -3.77 -18.48 -3.65
CA GLY A 55 -3.71 -19.94 -3.58
C GLY A 55 -2.43 -20.48 -2.93
N GLN A 56 -2.14 -21.74 -3.29
CA GLN A 56 -1.04 -22.50 -2.72
C GLN A 56 0.33 -21.93 -3.13
N LYS A 57 1.23 -21.88 -2.17
CA LYS A 57 2.60 -21.36 -2.30
C LYS A 57 3.60 -22.47 -1.96
N LEU A 58 4.85 -22.33 -2.42
CA LEU A 58 5.95 -23.24 -2.07
C LEU A 58 6.18 -23.30 -0.56
N GLY A 59 5.98 -22.18 0.15
CA GLY A 59 6.05 -22.06 1.59
C GLY A 59 5.15 -20.93 2.08
N TYR A 60 5.07 -20.71 3.39
CA TYR A 60 4.21 -19.69 4.00
C TYR A 60 2.71 -19.87 3.67
N ASN A 61 2.24 -21.11 3.53
CA ASN A 61 0.82 -21.39 3.25
C ASN A 61 -0.13 -20.94 4.37
N GLY A 62 0.37 -20.72 5.59
CA GLY A 62 -0.39 -20.11 6.69
C GLY A 62 -0.63 -18.60 6.53
N MET A 63 0.02 -17.95 5.56
CA MET A 63 -0.20 -16.53 5.24
C MET A 63 -1.24 -16.39 4.12
N ASP A 64 -2.23 -15.55 4.33
CA ASP A 64 -3.35 -15.26 3.42
C ASP A 64 -2.98 -14.18 2.40
N ASN A 65 -1.93 -14.45 1.60
CA ASN A 65 -1.52 -13.56 0.53
C ASN A 65 -2.65 -13.35 -0.47
N GLY A 66 -2.97 -12.08 -0.74
CA GLY A 66 -4.12 -11.72 -1.57
C GLY A 66 -3.78 -11.08 -2.91
N ALA A 67 -4.78 -11.07 -3.77
CA ALA A 67 -4.89 -10.20 -4.92
C ALA A 67 -6.02 -9.20 -4.72
N MET A 68 -5.83 -7.99 -5.25
CA MET A 68 -6.84 -6.93 -5.18
C MET A 68 -7.00 -6.21 -6.53
N ARG A 69 -8.25 -6.11 -6.99
CA ARG A 69 -8.66 -5.24 -8.09
C ARG A 69 -9.47 -4.07 -7.52
N ILE A 70 -9.18 -2.87 -8.02
CA ILE A 70 -9.82 -1.63 -7.60
C ILE A 70 -10.47 -1.02 -8.84
N THR A 71 -11.74 -0.66 -8.73
CA THR A 71 -12.54 -0.09 -9.81
C THR A 71 -13.21 1.19 -9.32
N ASN A 72 -12.69 2.34 -9.76
CA ASN A 72 -13.27 3.67 -9.52
C ASN A 72 -13.62 4.00 -8.04
N VAL A 73 -12.81 3.53 -7.09
CA VAL A 73 -13.00 3.80 -5.66
C VAL A 73 -12.57 5.22 -5.30
N LYS A 74 -13.42 5.95 -4.57
CA LYS A 74 -13.14 7.30 -4.08
C LYS A 74 -12.65 7.25 -2.63
N ILE A 75 -11.59 7.98 -2.33
CA ILE A 75 -11.07 8.15 -0.97
C ILE A 75 -10.81 9.64 -0.68
N PRO A 76 -10.90 10.07 0.59
CA PRO A 76 -10.54 11.43 0.98
C PRO A 76 -9.09 11.79 0.62
N ARG A 77 -8.83 13.03 0.18
CA ARG A 77 -7.46 13.54 -0.08
C ARG A 77 -6.49 13.27 1.08
N ARG A 78 -6.96 13.41 2.31
CA ARG A 78 -6.17 13.19 3.55
C ARG A 78 -5.65 11.76 3.71
N HIS A 79 -6.13 10.80 2.90
CA HIS A 79 -5.58 9.44 2.89
C HIS A 79 -4.24 9.35 2.17
N LEU A 80 -3.86 10.34 1.35
CA LEU A 80 -2.49 10.44 0.84
C LEU A 80 -1.54 10.68 2.03
N LEU A 81 -0.51 9.84 2.21
CA LEU A 81 0.43 10.02 3.31
C LEU A 81 1.44 11.13 2.97
N MET A 82 1.12 12.33 3.45
CA MET A 82 1.75 13.60 3.07
C MET A 82 2.92 14.02 4.00
N ARG A 83 3.74 13.08 4.48
CA ARG A 83 4.89 13.45 5.35
C ARG A 83 5.99 14.21 4.60
N PHE A 84 6.28 13.80 3.36
CA PHE A 84 7.35 14.36 2.51
C PHE A 84 6.83 15.03 1.23
N VAL A 85 5.52 15.04 1.07
CA VAL A 85 4.81 15.64 -0.06
C VAL A 85 3.54 16.27 0.48
N SER A 86 3.01 17.27 -0.20
CA SER A 86 1.73 17.87 0.13
C SER A 86 0.97 18.12 -1.16
N VAL A 87 -0.34 17.92 -1.09
CA VAL A 87 -1.29 18.27 -2.15
C VAL A 87 -2.38 19.06 -1.48
N ASP A 88 -2.59 20.33 -1.83
CA ASP A 88 -3.64 21.13 -1.21
C ASP A 88 -5.05 20.85 -1.79
N LYS A 89 -6.04 21.68 -1.47
CA LYS A 89 -7.42 21.50 -1.98
C LYS A 89 -7.56 21.83 -3.46
N ASP A 90 -6.71 22.70 -3.99
CA ASP A 90 -6.73 23.16 -5.37
C ASP A 90 -5.89 22.23 -6.29
N GLY A 91 -5.18 21.28 -5.69
CA GLY A 91 -4.36 20.30 -6.38
C GLY A 91 -2.91 20.75 -6.55
N ASN A 92 -2.45 21.76 -5.81
CA ASN A 92 -1.05 22.16 -5.87
C ASN A 92 -0.19 21.12 -5.13
N TYR A 93 0.65 20.44 -5.91
CA TYR A 93 1.60 19.46 -5.40
C TYR A 93 2.92 20.15 -5.00
N LYS A 94 3.38 19.91 -3.77
CA LYS A 94 4.67 20.39 -3.27
C LYS A 94 5.43 19.27 -2.57
N LYS A 95 6.70 19.09 -2.93
CA LYS A 95 7.63 18.18 -2.26
C LYS A 95 8.28 18.86 -1.05
N ILE A 96 8.48 18.12 0.02
CA ILE A 96 9.07 18.59 1.28
C ILE A 96 10.27 17.71 1.59
N GLY A 97 11.47 18.29 1.55
CA GLY A 97 12.73 17.58 1.84
C GLY A 97 13.37 16.90 0.63
N ASP A 98 14.40 16.10 0.90
CA ASP A 98 15.21 15.38 -0.10
C ASP A 98 14.58 14.02 -0.44
N ASP A 99 14.59 13.67 -1.73
CA ASP A 99 14.21 12.38 -2.31
C ASP A 99 14.79 11.18 -1.56
N LYS A 100 16.01 11.32 -1.04
CA LYS A 100 16.73 10.30 -0.27
C LYS A 100 15.94 9.84 0.96
N MET A 101 15.06 10.67 1.52
CA MET A 101 14.22 10.31 2.66
C MET A 101 13.27 9.14 2.36
N LEU A 102 12.86 8.96 1.09
CA LEU A 102 12.00 7.85 0.67
C LEU A 102 12.72 6.49 0.72
N PHE A 103 14.05 6.48 0.69
CA PHE A 103 14.86 5.26 0.68
C PHE A 103 15.12 4.70 2.08
N GLY A 104 14.81 5.46 3.14
CA GLY A 104 15.07 5.06 4.53
C GLY A 104 14.46 3.71 4.89
N THR A 105 13.22 3.45 4.49
CA THR A 105 12.55 2.16 4.71
C THR A 105 13.27 1.02 4.02
N MET A 106 13.74 1.22 2.77
CA MET A 106 14.45 0.16 2.04
C MET A 106 15.78 -0.19 2.69
N THR A 107 16.56 0.82 3.09
CA THR A 107 17.84 0.60 3.78
C THR A 107 17.63 -0.14 5.10
N TYR A 108 16.64 0.30 5.90
CA TYR A 108 16.32 -0.35 7.18
C TYR A 108 15.84 -1.79 7.00
N THR A 109 14.89 -2.05 6.10
CA THR A 109 14.38 -3.41 5.86
C THR A 109 15.47 -4.35 5.35
N ARG A 110 16.35 -3.91 4.45
CA ARG A 110 17.48 -4.73 3.97
C ARG A 110 18.44 -5.09 5.09
N LEU A 111 18.76 -4.14 5.96
CA LEU A 111 19.58 -4.40 7.15
C LEU A 111 18.94 -5.46 8.06
N LYS A 112 17.62 -5.41 8.27
CA LYS A 112 16.90 -6.43 9.05
C LYS A 112 16.96 -7.82 8.41
N ILE A 113 16.82 -7.92 7.08
CA ILE A 113 16.95 -9.19 6.36
C ILE A 113 18.35 -9.77 6.55
N SER A 114 19.40 -8.97 6.31
CA SER A 114 20.79 -9.42 6.50
C SER A 114 21.07 -9.85 7.94
N SER A 115 20.56 -9.11 8.92
CA SER A 115 20.71 -9.44 10.33
C SER A 115 20.01 -10.77 10.68
N MET A 116 18.79 -11.01 10.20
CA MET A 116 18.07 -12.27 10.44
C MET A 116 18.76 -13.47 9.80
N SER A 117 19.41 -13.30 8.65
CA SER A 117 20.20 -14.37 8.04
C SER A 117 21.46 -14.68 8.83
N GLY A 118 22.09 -13.68 9.46
CA GLY A 118 23.32 -13.85 10.24
C GLY A 118 23.13 -14.51 11.61
N PHE A 119 21.96 -14.36 12.24
CA PHE A 119 21.65 -14.98 13.55
C PHE A 119 21.19 -16.45 13.47
N ASN A 120 20.98 -16.99 12.27
CA ASN A 120 20.62 -18.40 12.05
C ASN A 120 21.81 -19.28 11.61
N LEU A 121 23.04 -18.80 11.84
CA LEU A 121 24.29 -19.56 11.82
C LEU A 121 24.81 -19.70 13.25
#